data_AF-A0A8A5N194-F1
#
_entry.id   AF-A0A8A5N194-F1
#
_cell.length_a   1.000
_cell.length_b   1.000
_cell.length_c   1.000
_cell.angle_alpha   90.00
_cell.angle_beta   90.00
_cell.angle_gamma   90.00
#
_symmetry.space_group_name_H-M   'P 1'
#
loop_
_entity.id
_entity.type
_entity.pdbx_description
1 polymer ?
#
loop_
_entity_poly.entity_id
_entity_poly.type
_entity_poly.pdbx_seq_one_letter_code
_entity_poly.pdbx_strand_id
1 'polypeptide(L)' 'FDKFECCWNGKDSSIMTGSYNNFLRVFDRNSKKDVTLEASRDIIKPKTVLKPRKVCTGGKRKKDEISVDCLD' A
#
# COMPACT_ATOMS: atom_id res chain seq x y z
N PHE A 1 7.12 -8.30 17.49
CA PHE A 1 6.10 -7.27 17.29
C PHE A 1 6.62 -6.37 16.20
N ASP A 2 6.05 -6.48 15.03
CA ASP A 2 6.57 -5.79 13.87
C ASP A 2 6.15 -4.33 13.93
N LYS A 3 7.16 -3.47 13.94
CA LYS A 3 6.98 -2.04 14.10
C LYS A 3 7.06 -1.39 12.73
N PHE A 4 5.90 -1.11 12.16
CA PHE A 4 5.81 -0.24 11.00
C PHE A 4 5.76 1.22 11.46
N GLU A 5 6.53 2.06 10.80
CA GLU A 5 6.44 3.51 10.96
C GLU A 5 5.34 4.07 10.06
N CYS A 6 4.77 5.21 10.46
CA CYS A 6 3.85 5.97 9.63
C CYS A 6 4.30 7.43 9.50
N CYS A 7 3.92 8.06 8.39
CA CYS A 7 4.20 9.47 8.14
C CYS A 7 2.98 10.20 7.59
N TRP A 8 3.00 11.52 7.78
CA TRP A 8 1.99 12.44 7.27
C TRP A 8 2.55 13.17 6.06
N ASN A 9 1.71 13.41 5.05
CA ASN A 9 2.10 14.30 3.98
C ASN A 9 2.13 15.76 4.48
N GLY A 10 2.82 16.67 3.78
CA GLY A 10 3.00 18.05 4.25
C GLY A 10 1.74 18.92 4.35
N LYS A 11 0.57 18.40 3.95
CA LYS A 11 -0.73 19.06 4.10
C LYS A 11 -1.61 18.37 5.15
N ASP A 12 -1.06 17.37 5.84
CA ASP A 12 -1.74 16.46 6.74
C ASP A 12 -2.98 15.79 6.13
N SER A 13 -3.18 15.77 4.81
CA SER A 13 -4.36 15.17 4.18
C SER A 13 -4.25 13.65 4.02
N SER A 14 -3.04 13.11 4.07
CA SER A 14 -2.78 11.69 3.81
C SER A 14 -1.77 11.10 4.79
N ILE A 15 -1.97 9.84 5.15
CA ILE A 15 -1.11 9.06 6.04
C ILE A 15 -0.54 7.89 5.25
N MET A 16 0.76 7.65 5.35
CA MET A 16 1.43 6.51 4.73
C MET A 16 2.03 5.60 5.79
N THR A 17 1.95 4.29 5.61
CA THR A 17 2.55 3.27 6.49
C THR A 17 3.12 2.11 5.69
N GLY A 18 4.15 1.48 6.26
CA GLY A 18 4.64 0.18 5.78
C GLY A 18 3.71 -0.97 6.13
N SER A 19 3.89 -2.08 5.44
CA SER A 19 3.30 -3.39 5.71
C SER A 19 4.30 -4.46 5.25
N TYR A 20 4.00 -5.74 5.50
CA TYR A 20 4.82 -6.83 4.97
C TYR A 20 4.76 -6.93 3.44
N ASN A 21 5.57 -7.82 2.89
CA ASN A 21 5.62 -8.12 1.46
C ASN A 21 5.92 -6.90 0.58
N ASN A 22 6.67 -5.93 1.13
CA ASN A 22 7.03 -4.68 0.47
C ASN A 22 5.80 -3.85 0.04
N PHE A 23 4.69 -3.98 0.76
CA PHE A 23 3.52 -3.15 0.54
C PHE A 23 3.59 -1.87 1.36
N LEU A 24 3.12 -0.80 0.73
CA LEU A 24 2.97 0.52 1.31
C LEU A 24 1.49 0.89 1.21
N ARG A 25 0.91 1.33 2.32
CA ARG A 25 -0.49 1.77 2.36
C ARG A 25 -0.54 3.27 2.51
N VAL A 26 -1.36 3.92 1.69
CA VAL A 26 -1.61 5.37 1.78
C VAL A 26 -3.10 5.59 1.96
N PHE A 27 -3.47 6.34 3.00
CA PHE A 27 -4.84 6.65 3.36
C PHE A 27 -5.09 8.14 3.19
N ASP A 28 -6.11 8.49 2.41
CA ASP A 28 -6.58 9.87 2.30
C ASP A 28 -7.65 10.14 3.37
N ARG A 29 -7.37 11.11 4.25
CA ARG A 29 -8.23 11.40 5.41
C ARG A 29 -9.56 12.02 5.03
N ASN A 30 -9.62 12.75 3.92
CA ASN A 30 -10.79 13.53 3.53
C ASN A 30 -11.80 12.65 2.78
N SER A 31 -11.30 11.84 1.85
CA SER A 31 -12.11 11.00 0.97
C SER A 31 -12.37 9.60 1.53
N LYS A 32 -11.69 9.21 2.62
CA LYS A 32 -11.71 7.85 3.19
C LYS A 32 -11.31 6.76 2.18
N LYS A 33 -10.57 7.13 1.14
CA LYS A 33 -10.01 6.20 0.16
C LYS A 33 -8.61 5.82 0.58
N ASP A 34 -8.22 4.60 0.25
CA ASP A 34 -6.88 4.09 0.43
C ASP A 34 -6.34 3.48 -0.85
N VAL A 35 -5.01 3.41 -0.95
CA VAL A 35 -4.29 2.70 -1.99
C VAL A 35 -3.21 1.84 -1.36
N THR A 36 -3.01 0.65 -1.92
CA THR A 36 -1.87 -0.21 -1.60
C THR A 36 -0.92 -0.22 -2.77
N LEU A 37 0.36 0.02 -2.50
CA LEU A 37 1.42 0.09 -3.48
C LEU A 37 2.47 -0.96 -3.18
N GLU A 38 2.97 -1.64 -4.19
CA GLU A 38 4.05 -2.61 -4.07
C GLU A 38 5.37 -2.00 -4.54
N ALA A 39 6.38 -2.11 -3.68
CA ALA A 39 7.77 -1.83 -4.04
C ALA A 39 8.44 -3.12 -4.53
N SER A 40 8.71 -3.21 -5.84
CA SER A 40 9.41 -4.36 -6.44
C SER A 40 10.61 -3.90 -7.29
N ARG A 41 11.54 -4.83 -7.52
CA ARG A 41 12.74 -4.55 -8.33
C ARG A 41 12.43 -4.27 -9.80
N ASP A 42 11.27 -4.75 -10.27
CA ASP A 42 10.81 -4.54 -11.64
C ASP A 42 10.54 -3.05 -11.96
N ILE A 43 10.37 -2.22 -10.93
CA ILE A 43 9.95 -0.81 -11.02
C ILE A 43 11.01 0.12 -10.38
N ILE A 44 12.29 -0.25 -10.44
CA ILE A 44 13.41 0.51 -9.82
C ILE A 44 13.73 1.84 -10.53
N LYS A 45 13.23 2.07 -11.75
CA LYS A 45 13.57 3.27 -12.52
C LYS A 45 13.12 4.54 -11.78
N PRO A 46 13.97 5.58 -11.67
CA PRO A 46 13.59 6.84 -11.06
C PRO A 46 12.32 7.43 -11.66
N LYS A 47 11.50 8.06 -10.83
CA LYS A 47 10.22 8.71 -11.22
C LYS A 47 9.13 7.75 -11.72
N THR A 48 9.30 6.44 -11.53
CA THR A 48 8.25 5.47 -11.87
C THR A 48 7.25 5.34 -10.72
N VAL A 49 5.97 5.23 -11.06
CA VAL A 49 4.90 4.99 -10.08
C VAL A 49 4.94 3.54 -9.61
N LEU A 50 4.84 3.33 -8.30
CA LEU A 50 4.77 1.99 -7.70
C LEU A 50 3.54 1.23 -8.19
N LYS A 51 3.61 -0.11 -8.18
CA LYS A 51 2.51 -0.93 -8.68
C LYS A 51 1.32 -0.89 -7.72
N PRO A 52 0.12 -0.44 -8.15
CA PRO A 52 -1.05 -0.52 -7.30
C PRO A 52 -1.50 -1.97 -7.13
N ARG A 53 -1.85 -2.33 -5.90
CA ARG A 53 -2.43 -3.62 -5.53
C ARG A 53 -3.79 -3.38 -4.90
N LYS A 54 -4.77 -4.19 -5.30
CA LYS A 54 -6.10 -4.13 -4.72
C LYS A 54 -6.19 -5.17 -3.61
N VAL A 55 -6.57 -4.73 -2.41
CA VAL A 55 -6.76 -5.64 -1.29
C VAL A 55 -8.16 -6.20 -1.35
N CYS A 56 -8.28 -7.53 -1.26
CA CYS A 56 -9.55 -8.22 -1.28
C CYS A 56 -9.71 -9.06 0.00
N THR A 57 -10.90 -8.98 0.59
CA THR A 57 -11.32 -9.78 1.75
C THR A 57 -11.97 -11.11 1.34
N GLY A 58 -12.11 -11.38 0.04
CA GLY A 58 -12.82 -12.56 -0.51
C GLY A 58 -11.90 -13.61 -1.17
N GLY A 59 -12.43 -14.83 -1.34
CA GLY A 59 -11.65 -16.02 -1.73
C GLY A 59 -11.26 -16.16 -3.21
N LYS A 60 -11.86 -15.43 -4.15
CA LYS A 60 -11.47 -15.48 -5.58
C LYS A 60 -10.53 -14.33 -5.91
N ARG A 61 -9.22 -14.60 -5.90
CA ARG A 61 -8.18 -13.63 -6.27
C ARG A 61 -8.11 -13.45 -7.78
N LYS A 62 -8.17 -12.20 -8.24
CA LYS A 62 -7.79 -11.84 -9.62
C LYS A 62 -6.29 -11.52 -9.68
N LYS A 63 -5.73 -11.55 -10.90
CA LYS A 63 -4.39 -11.02 -11.18
C LYS A 63 -4.37 -9.56 -10.69
N ASP A 64 -3.46 -9.27 -9.76
CA ASP A 64 -3.28 -7.98 -9.07
C ASP A 64 -4.09 -7.70 -7.80
N GLU A 65 -4.88 -8.67 -7.33
CA GLU A 65 -5.49 -8.64 -6.00
C GLU A 65 -4.63 -9.38 -4.96
N ILE A 66 -4.57 -8.85 -3.74
CA ILE A 66 -3.83 -9.44 -2.62
C ILE A 66 -4.77 -9.70 -1.43
N SER A 67 -4.42 -10.71 -0.63
CA SER A 67 -5.13 -11.03 0.63
C SER A 67 -4.87 -9.95 1.67
N VAL A 68 -5.79 -9.79 2.61
CA VAL A 68 -5.52 -9.04 3.85
C VAL A 68 -4.37 -9.64 4.65
N ASP A 69 -4.22 -10.98 4.63
CA ASP A 69 -3.13 -11.70 5.33
C ASP A 69 -1.75 -11.39 4.76
N CYS A 70 -1.66 -10.78 3.56
CA CYS A 70 -0.38 -10.39 2.99
C CYS A 70 0.14 -9.05 3.55
N LEU A 71 -0.66 -8.37 4.38
CA LEU A 71 -0.33 -7.10 5.01
C LEU A 71 0.19 -7.27 6.45
N ASP A 72 0.05 -8.47 7.02
CA ASP A 72 0.45 -8.88 8.38
C ASP A 72 1.62 -9.89 8.36
#